data_AF-A0A1H7WTU8-F1
#
_entry.id   AF-A0A1H7WTU8-F1
#
_cell.length_a   1.000
_cell.length_b   1.000
_cell.length_c   1.000
_cell.angle_alpha   90.00
_cell.angle_beta   90.00
_cell.angle_gamma   90.00
#
_symmetry.space_group_name_H-M   'P 1'
#
loop_
_entity.id
_entity.type
_entity.pdbx_description
1 polymer ?
#
loop_
_entity_poly.entity_id
_entity_poly.type
_entity_poly.pdbx_seq_one_letter_code
_entity_poly.pdbx_strand_id
1 'polypeptide(L)'
;MTKIFLLICATIGLVHYGHCQEVVNMARLLKEMRAIEKVARYPEPAYTLKQVSSYDRRSTVRNGAGWFANGDFNQFIRQEEQEGRVEHVMMDADGPGAIVRFWLTCLEKPGTMRFYFDHKKEPTITVPGFDLLKAGLDLGPALLNPHTNYDPQGKGGNTLYLPLVYAKHCKVTWEFADSASKEKPHYYQINYRTYPKKVKAETFSFEQLQQLKKEIDNTESTLWHPSVNFSVTDSISKRLNPSEECELDVRDVNKAIRLLKIQLGDLNRDQEALWRKVMLKISFDGKETVLCPLGDFIGSGYGGNDIASWYRTLADKKTLISRWLMPFRKSAAIRIINNNDFPVELKLSVATDDFEWDERAMYFHAYTKMEEQVWDAKWDYDPEKNPKGDNRAPIDWNFIDVKGKGVYLGNTLATLNHMHSWYGEGDAKAYVDGEDFPSEFGTGLEDYYNTSWAPVVIYQTPFANATRVDHTSSTGHNTFTRTRILDAIPFRKQFSYDMEMLSWDSGYVDIAATTYWYAKP
;
A
#
# COMPACT_ATOMS: atom_id res chain seq x y z
N MET A 1 -5.14 -55.25 62.48
CA MET A 1 -5.88 -53.98 62.52
C MET A 1 -5.11 -52.94 61.71
N THR A 2 -5.75 -52.45 60.65
CA THR A 2 -5.63 -51.11 60.04
C THR A 2 -4.25 -50.65 59.54
N LYS A 3 -4.03 -50.74 58.21
CA LYS A 3 -3.07 -49.88 57.50
C LYS A 3 -3.85 -48.80 56.75
N ILE A 4 -3.53 -47.55 57.09
CA ILE A 4 -4.12 -46.31 56.61
C ILE A 4 -3.68 -46.06 55.16
N PHE A 5 -4.64 -45.78 54.27
CA PHE A 5 -4.39 -45.24 52.94
C PHE A 5 -4.27 -43.72 53.06
N LEU A 6 -3.11 -43.16 52.71
CA LEU A 6 -2.92 -41.72 52.52
C LEU A 6 -3.12 -41.42 51.02
N LEU A 7 -4.17 -40.67 50.68
CA LEU A 7 -4.43 -40.17 49.34
C LEU A 7 -3.69 -38.82 49.19
N ILE A 8 -2.69 -38.75 48.30
CA ILE A 8 -2.01 -37.50 47.95
C ILE A 8 -2.70 -36.92 46.71
N CYS A 9 -3.52 -35.88 46.90
CA CYS A 9 -4.05 -35.07 45.81
C CYS A 9 -2.98 -34.07 45.35
N ALA A 10 -2.43 -34.27 44.16
CA ALA A 10 -1.59 -33.29 43.48
C ALA A 10 -2.48 -32.26 42.75
N THR A 11 -2.58 -31.05 43.29
CA THR A 11 -3.19 -29.90 42.60
C THR A 11 -2.19 -29.34 41.57
N ILE A 12 -2.48 -29.55 40.29
CA ILE A 12 -1.78 -28.87 39.18
C ILE A 12 -2.34 -27.46 39.09
N GLY A 13 -1.56 -26.48 39.53
CA GLY A 13 -1.85 -25.06 39.32
C GLY A 13 -1.62 -24.68 37.86
N LEU A 14 -2.69 -24.49 37.10
CA LEU A 14 -2.66 -23.81 35.81
C LEU A 14 -2.32 -22.33 36.04
N VAL A 15 -1.06 -21.96 35.85
CA VAL A 15 -0.65 -20.56 35.75
C VAL A 15 -1.18 -20.02 34.42
N HIS A 16 -2.34 -19.35 34.46
CA HIS A 16 -2.76 -18.49 33.36
C HIS A 16 -1.81 -17.29 33.31
N TYR A 17 -0.88 -17.29 32.34
CA TYR A 17 -0.26 -16.06 31.87
C TYR A 17 -1.37 -15.20 31.29
N GLY A 18 -1.91 -14.30 32.10
CA GLY A 18 -2.76 -13.21 31.62
C GLY A 18 -1.93 -12.35 30.69
N HIS A 19 -2.01 -12.59 29.39
CA HIS A 19 -1.55 -11.62 28.39
C HIS A 19 -2.41 -10.37 28.60
N CYS A 20 -1.83 -9.34 29.24
CA CYS A 20 -2.47 -8.04 29.32
C CYS A 20 -2.67 -7.59 27.88
N GLN A 21 -3.91 -7.61 27.40
CA GLN A 21 -4.22 -7.29 26.01
C GLN A 21 -3.79 -5.84 25.76
N GLU A 22 -2.68 -5.66 25.05
CA GLU A 22 -2.11 -4.34 24.77
C GLU A 22 -3.16 -3.45 24.09
N VAL A 23 -3.35 -2.24 24.63
CA VAL A 23 -4.26 -1.23 24.08
C VAL A 23 -3.74 -0.77 22.71
N VAL A 24 -4.64 -0.62 21.74
CA VAL A 24 -4.31 0.03 20.47
C VAL A 24 -4.39 1.54 20.66
N ASN A 25 -3.28 2.25 20.44
CA ASN A 25 -3.23 3.70 20.53
C ASN A 25 -2.22 4.29 19.52
N MET A 26 -2.18 5.62 19.40
CA MET A 26 -1.31 6.30 18.43
C MET A 26 0.17 5.94 18.64
N ALA A 27 0.65 5.91 19.89
CA ALA A 27 2.03 5.57 20.21
C ALA A 27 2.43 4.16 19.73
N ARG A 28 1.54 3.18 19.93
CA ARG A 28 1.74 1.81 19.45
C ARG A 28 1.79 1.76 17.92
N LEU A 29 0.87 2.44 17.25
CA LEU A 29 0.81 2.42 15.78
C LEU A 29 1.98 3.17 15.14
N LEU A 30 2.50 4.24 15.76
CA LEU A 30 3.75 4.90 15.33
C LEU A 30 4.97 3.99 15.47
N LYS A 31 5.02 3.14 16.50
CA LYS A 31 6.06 2.11 16.63
C LYS A 31 5.89 1.02 15.57
N GLU A 32 4.68 0.55 15.34
CA GLU A 32 4.37 -0.43 14.29
C GLU A 32 4.74 0.09 12.90
N MET A 33 4.48 1.36 12.60
CA MET A 33 4.84 2.02 11.34
C MET A 33 6.35 2.04 11.06
N ARG A 34 7.19 1.95 12.08
CA ARG A 34 8.66 1.89 11.92
C ARG A 34 9.23 0.47 11.99
N ALA A 35 8.39 -0.52 12.26
CA ALA A 35 8.83 -1.88 12.55
C ALA A 35 8.58 -2.79 11.33
N ILE A 36 9.57 -2.86 10.43
CA ILE A 36 9.52 -3.69 9.21
C ILE A 36 9.18 -5.15 9.53
N GLU A 37 9.60 -5.66 10.68
CA GLU A 37 9.31 -7.03 11.08
C GLU A 37 7.84 -7.32 11.38
N LYS A 38 7.02 -6.28 11.64
CA LYS A 38 5.61 -6.46 11.96
C LYS A 38 4.81 -7.00 10.78
N VAL A 39 5.15 -6.60 9.55
CA VAL A 39 4.44 -7.07 8.35
C VAL A 39 4.76 -8.52 7.96
N ALA A 40 5.89 -9.06 8.43
CA ALA A 40 6.25 -10.47 8.27
C ALA A 40 5.48 -11.41 9.21
N ARG A 41 4.60 -10.86 10.06
CA ARG A 41 3.72 -11.62 10.95
C ARG A 41 2.27 -11.24 10.69
N TYR A 42 1.39 -12.23 10.74
CA TYR A 42 -0.04 -11.97 10.68
C TYR A 42 -0.43 -11.05 11.86
N PRO A 43 -1.23 -10.00 11.62
CA PRO A 43 -1.38 -8.91 12.58
C PRO A 43 -2.00 -9.35 13.90
N GLU A 44 -1.50 -8.78 14.99
CA GLU A 44 -2.02 -8.94 16.34
C GLU A 44 -2.08 -7.58 17.09
N PRO A 45 -3.26 -7.13 17.55
CA PRO A 45 -4.56 -7.79 17.37
C PRO A 45 -4.93 -7.89 15.88
N ALA A 46 -5.67 -8.93 15.53
CA ALA A 46 -6.19 -9.05 14.18
C ALA A 46 -7.10 -7.86 13.86
N TYR A 47 -7.04 -7.37 12.62
CA TYR A 47 -7.90 -6.31 12.10
C TYR A 47 -8.34 -6.65 10.67
N THR A 48 -9.42 -6.00 10.23
CA THR A 48 -9.78 -5.92 8.81
C THR A 48 -9.49 -4.50 8.34
N LEU A 49 -8.85 -4.35 7.18
CA LEU A 49 -8.72 -3.04 6.55
C LEU A 49 -9.96 -2.80 5.68
N LYS A 50 -10.51 -1.59 5.77
CA LYS A 50 -11.64 -1.13 4.96
C LYS A 50 -11.31 0.22 4.37
N GLN A 51 -11.96 0.57 3.27
CA GLN A 51 -11.94 1.91 2.71
C GLN A 51 -13.35 2.47 2.60
N VAL A 52 -13.47 3.77 2.84
CA VAL A 52 -14.57 4.56 2.26
C VAL A 52 -13.95 5.59 1.31
N SER A 53 -14.58 5.80 0.16
CA SER A 53 -14.10 6.74 -0.84
C SER A 53 -15.26 7.44 -1.53
N SER A 54 -14.94 8.43 -2.35
CA SER A 54 -15.88 9.09 -3.23
C SER A 54 -16.19 8.33 -4.52
N TYR A 55 -15.85 7.03 -4.63
CA TYR A 55 -16.17 6.22 -5.84
C TYR A 55 -17.63 6.38 -6.28
N ASP A 56 -17.89 6.32 -7.58
CA ASP A 56 -19.21 6.52 -8.18
C ASP A 56 -20.22 5.49 -7.67
N ARG A 57 -21.29 5.98 -7.04
CA ARG A 57 -22.31 5.11 -6.43
C ARG A 57 -23.18 4.36 -7.44
N ARG A 58 -23.00 4.57 -8.74
CA ARG A 58 -23.56 3.71 -9.80
C ARG A 58 -22.86 2.35 -9.85
N SER A 59 -21.59 2.28 -9.41
CA SER A 59 -20.80 1.04 -9.27
C SER A 59 -21.29 0.20 -8.10
N THR A 60 -22.27 -0.66 -8.37
CA THR A 60 -23.02 -1.41 -7.33
C THR A 60 -22.89 -2.93 -7.44
N VAL A 61 -22.77 -3.46 -8.65
CA VAL A 61 -22.70 -4.90 -8.93
C VAL A 61 -21.50 -5.16 -9.81
N ARG A 62 -20.62 -6.08 -9.39
CA ARG A 62 -19.44 -6.48 -10.17
C ARG A 62 -19.83 -6.89 -11.58
N ASN A 63 -19.18 -6.31 -12.59
CA ASN A 63 -19.49 -6.49 -14.02
C ASN A 63 -20.93 -6.10 -14.43
N GLY A 64 -21.66 -5.35 -13.60
CA GLY A 64 -22.94 -4.73 -13.95
C GLY A 64 -22.76 -3.50 -14.83
N ALA A 65 -23.87 -2.94 -15.34
CA ALA A 65 -23.83 -1.79 -16.25
C ALA A 65 -23.11 -0.56 -15.65
N GLY A 66 -23.33 -0.26 -14.37
CA GLY A 66 -22.68 0.86 -13.70
C GLY A 66 -21.30 0.56 -13.14
N TRP A 67 -20.71 -0.62 -13.38
CA TRP A 67 -19.52 -1.09 -12.66
C TRP A 67 -18.28 -0.22 -12.85
N PHE A 68 -18.13 0.36 -14.05
CA PHE A 68 -17.04 1.24 -14.47
C PHE A 68 -17.49 2.71 -14.53
N ALA A 69 -18.45 3.10 -13.69
CA ALA A 69 -18.86 4.50 -13.63
C ALA A 69 -17.75 5.33 -12.97
N ASN A 70 -17.35 6.42 -13.62
CA ASN A 70 -16.14 7.18 -13.27
C ASN A 70 -16.45 8.61 -12.74
N GLY A 71 -17.59 8.76 -12.06
CA GLY A 71 -18.06 10.00 -11.43
C GLY A 71 -17.67 10.06 -9.95
N ASP A 72 -16.37 9.95 -9.66
CA ASP A 72 -15.82 9.62 -8.33
C ASP A 72 -15.62 10.81 -7.40
N PHE A 73 -16.38 11.89 -7.60
CA PHE A 73 -16.32 13.09 -6.77
C PHE A 73 -17.67 13.40 -6.11
N ASN A 74 -17.61 14.06 -4.96
CA ASN A 74 -18.78 14.49 -4.19
C ASN A 74 -19.78 13.36 -3.86
N GLN A 75 -19.32 12.10 -3.87
CA GLN A 75 -20.10 10.96 -3.41
C GLN A 75 -19.94 10.83 -1.90
N PHE A 76 -21.06 10.84 -1.18
CA PHE A 76 -21.10 10.77 0.28
C PHE A 76 -22.00 9.62 0.72
N ILE A 77 -21.84 9.15 1.96
CA ILE A 77 -22.69 8.10 2.53
C ILE A 77 -24.13 8.62 2.67
N ARG A 78 -24.27 9.86 3.17
CA ARG A 78 -25.54 10.56 3.38
C ARG A 78 -25.30 12.03 3.70
N GLN A 79 -26.38 12.80 3.74
CA GLN A 79 -26.42 14.18 4.23
C GLN A 79 -27.11 14.23 5.60
N GLU A 80 -26.59 15.03 6.52
CA GLU A 80 -27.16 15.29 7.84
C GLU A 80 -27.31 16.80 8.07
N GLU A 81 -28.36 17.20 8.79
CA GLU A 81 -28.51 18.57 9.28
C GLU A 81 -28.15 18.59 10.77
N GLN A 82 -27.18 19.40 11.14
CA GLN A 82 -26.72 19.54 12.53
C GLN A 82 -26.69 21.01 12.89
N GLU A 83 -27.57 21.45 13.81
CA GLU A 83 -27.54 22.83 14.34
C GLU A 83 -27.52 23.93 13.25
N GLY A 84 -28.27 23.73 12.16
CA GLY A 84 -28.38 24.69 11.05
C GLY A 84 -27.26 24.61 10.01
N ARG A 85 -26.32 23.67 10.12
CA ARG A 85 -25.35 23.35 9.07
C ARG A 85 -25.64 22.01 8.41
N VAL A 86 -25.28 21.92 7.13
CA VAL A 86 -25.47 20.71 6.31
C VAL A 86 -24.14 19.98 6.18
N GLU A 87 -24.07 18.78 6.75
CA GLU A 87 -22.87 17.94 6.74
C GLU A 87 -23.06 16.74 5.82
N HIS A 88 -22.11 16.53 4.92
CA HIS A 88 -22.05 15.37 4.05
C HIS A 88 -21.11 14.33 4.68
N VAL A 89 -21.63 13.16 5.00
CA VAL A 89 -20.89 12.12 5.74
C VAL A 89 -19.96 11.37 4.78
N MET A 90 -18.65 11.50 4.98
CA MET A 90 -17.60 10.84 4.21
C MET A 90 -17.29 9.44 4.77
N MET A 91 -17.25 9.34 6.10
CA MET A 91 -16.97 8.11 6.84
C MET A 91 -17.91 8.01 8.03
N ASP A 92 -18.36 6.78 8.32
CA ASP A 92 -19.14 6.44 9.52
C ASP A 92 -18.84 5.00 9.92
N ALA A 93 -18.00 4.80 10.94
CA ALA A 93 -17.47 3.48 11.31
C ALA A 93 -17.62 3.21 12.82
N ASP A 94 -18.30 2.11 13.13
CA ASP A 94 -18.51 1.62 14.51
C ASP A 94 -17.38 0.71 15.01
N GLY A 95 -17.20 0.73 16.33
CA GLY A 95 -16.27 -0.11 17.06
C GLY A 95 -14.87 0.49 17.22
N PRO A 96 -13.95 -0.23 17.90
CA PRO A 96 -12.56 0.18 18.00
C PRO A 96 -11.90 0.11 16.62
N GLY A 97 -11.23 1.19 16.23
CA GLY A 97 -10.61 1.31 14.91
C GLY A 97 -9.52 2.37 14.86
N ALA A 98 -8.95 2.54 13.67
CA ALA A 98 -8.00 3.62 13.40
C ALA A 98 -8.04 4.01 11.93
N ILE A 99 -8.18 5.30 11.62
CA ILE A 99 -7.83 5.80 10.29
C ILE A 99 -6.31 5.67 10.15
N VAL A 100 -5.85 5.04 9.08
CA VAL A 100 -4.41 4.74 8.84
C VAL A 100 -3.89 5.32 7.53
N ARG A 101 -4.79 5.73 6.63
CA ARG A 101 -4.49 6.60 5.49
C ARG A 101 -5.73 7.44 5.17
N PHE A 102 -5.53 8.72 4.90
CA PHE A 102 -6.55 9.59 4.35
C PHE A 102 -5.95 10.38 3.19
N TRP A 103 -6.28 9.99 1.96
CA TRP A 103 -5.98 10.72 0.74
C TRP A 103 -7.17 11.60 0.36
N LEU A 104 -6.90 12.84 -0.06
CA LEU A 104 -7.93 13.72 -0.62
C LEU A 104 -7.36 14.66 -1.69
N THR A 105 -8.23 15.15 -2.57
CA THR A 105 -7.93 16.25 -3.50
C THR A 105 -9.22 16.97 -3.88
N CYS A 106 -9.11 18.23 -4.28
CA CYS A 106 -10.25 19.03 -4.70
C CYS A 106 -9.84 20.05 -5.76
N LEU A 107 -10.83 20.61 -6.47
CA LEU A 107 -10.63 21.76 -7.34
C LEU A 107 -10.66 23.07 -6.55
N GLU A 108 -11.52 23.16 -5.53
CA GLU A 108 -11.66 24.31 -4.63
C GLU A 108 -11.66 23.83 -3.18
N LYS A 109 -10.99 24.58 -2.29
CA LYS A 109 -10.82 24.22 -0.87
C LYS A 109 -11.87 24.75 0.12
N PRO A 110 -12.58 25.89 -0.09
CA PRO A 110 -13.45 26.46 0.94
C PRO A 110 -14.53 25.50 1.46
N GLY A 111 -14.71 25.48 2.78
CA GLY A 111 -15.66 24.63 3.49
C GLY A 111 -15.08 24.22 4.84
N THR A 112 -15.68 23.23 5.50
CA THR A 112 -15.21 22.71 6.78
C THR A 112 -15.30 21.19 6.83
N MET A 113 -14.18 20.52 7.12
CA MET A 113 -14.16 19.08 7.40
C MET A 113 -14.11 18.85 8.91
N ARG A 114 -14.84 17.85 9.40
CA ARG A 114 -14.96 17.56 10.84
C ARG A 114 -14.79 16.09 11.15
N PHE A 115 -14.10 15.81 12.26
CA PHE A 115 -13.91 14.47 12.78
C PHE A 115 -14.58 14.35 14.15
N TYR A 116 -15.50 13.40 14.29
CA TYR A 116 -16.17 13.04 15.53
C TYR A 116 -15.65 11.69 15.96
N PHE A 117 -15.17 11.60 17.19
CA PHE A 117 -14.76 10.34 17.78
C PHE A 117 -15.69 9.96 18.93
N ASP A 118 -15.89 8.65 19.10
CA ASP A 118 -16.62 8.04 20.20
C ASP A 118 -18.04 8.59 20.42
N HIS A 119 -18.75 8.90 19.33
CA HIS A 119 -20.09 9.48 19.31
C HIS A 119 -20.19 10.86 20.02
N LYS A 120 -19.06 11.59 20.16
CA LYS A 120 -19.12 12.97 20.63
C LYS A 120 -19.97 13.81 19.69
N LYS A 121 -20.82 14.68 20.27
CA LYS A 121 -21.63 15.64 19.53
C LYS A 121 -20.76 16.73 18.88
N GLU A 122 -19.77 17.23 19.62
CA GLU A 122 -18.82 18.21 19.11
C GLU A 122 -17.66 17.53 18.38
N PRO A 123 -17.19 18.11 17.25
CA PRO A 123 -16.04 17.57 16.54
C PRO A 123 -14.78 17.69 17.40
N THR A 124 -13.95 16.65 17.38
CA THR A 124 -12.63 16.68 18.03
C THR A 124 -11.59 17.36 17.13
N ILE A 125 -11.70 17.21 15.81
CA ILE A 125 -10.88 17.92 14.82
C ILE A 125 -11.81 18.70 13.89
N THR A 126 -11.54 19.99 13.72
CA THR A 126 -12.20 20.86 12.75
C THR A 126 -11.13 21.40 11.81
N VAL A 127 -11.25 21.09 10.54
CA VAL A 127 -10.27 21.42 9.50
C VAL A 127 -10.89 22.49 8.59
N PRO A 128 -10.31 23.70 8.51
CA PRO A 128 -10.78 24.72 7.59
C PRO A 128 -10.37 24.35 6.16
N GLY A 129 -11.38 24.03 5.35
CA GLY A 129 -11.26 23.60 3.97
C GLY A 129 -10.98 22.10 3.80
N PHE A 130 -11.03 21.66 2.54
CA PHE A 130 -10.80 20.27 2.14
C PHE A 130 -9.28 19.99 2.06
N ASP A 131 -8.60 20.12 3.20
CA ASP A 131 -7.14 20.21 3.25
C ASP A 131 -6.59 19.80 4.63
N LEU A 132 -6.08 18.57 4.76
CA LEU A 132 -5.59 18.05 6.06
C LEU A 132 -4.35 18.78 6.58
N LEU A 133 -3.61 19.52 5.73
CA LEU A 133 -2.50 20.38 6.18
C LEU A 133 -2.98 21.50 7.11
N LYS A 134 -4.27 21.83 7.07
CA LYS A 134 -4.90 22.82 7.94
C LYS A 134 -5.51 22.22 9.21
N ALA A 135 -5.32 20.92 9.46
CA ALA A 135 -5.91 20.22 10.61
C ALA A 135 -5.22 20.51 11.96
N GLY A 136 -4.16 21.33 11.97
CA GLY A 136 -3.42 21.66 13.19
C GLY A 136 -2.61 20.49 13.76
N LEU A 137 -2.22 19.54 12.91
CA LEU A 137 -1.50 18.33 13.33
C LEU A 137 0.02 18.51 13.45
N ASP A 138 0.60 19.56 12.83
CA ASP A 138 2.04 19.88 12.83
C ASP A 138 2.94 18.66 12.51
N LEU A 139 2.78 18.12 11.30
CA LEU A 139 3.43 16.89 10.84
C LEU A 139 4.42 17.17 9.69
N GLY A 140 5.45 16.34 9.59
CA GLY A 140 6.34 16.31 8.43
C GLY A 140 5.74 15.57 7.22
N PRO A 141 6.36 15.71 6.03
CA PRO A 141 5.83 15.21 4.76
C PRO A 141 5.80 13.68 4.60
N ALA A 142 6.43 12.87 5.45
CA ALA A 142 6.23 11.42 5.46
C ALA A 142 4.88 11.04 6.10
N LEU A 143 4.46 11.79 7.12
CA LEU A 143 3.20 11.55 7.83
C LEU A 143 2.02 12.37 7.31
N LEU A 144 2.27 13.50 6.64
CA LEU A 144 1.25 14.31 5.97
C LEU A 144 1.81 14.90 4.68
N ASN A 145 1.60 14.18 3.59
CA ASN A 145 2.25 14.43 2.31
C ASN A 145 1.40 15.38 1.43
N PRO A 146 1.87 16.57 1.06
CA PRO A 146 1.26 17.36 -0.01
C PRO A 146 1.46 16.65 -1.36
N HIS A 147 0.40 16.54 -2.16
CA HIS A 147 0.52 15.99 -3.52
C HIS A 147 1.31 16.94 -4.42
N THR A 148 1.83 16.42 -5.53
CA THR A 148 2.65 17.19 -6.49
C THR A 148 1.93 18.39 -7.11
N ASN A 149 0.60 18.33 -7.23
CA ASN A 149 -0.26 19.40 -7.75
C ASN A 149 -0.84 20.31 -6.64
N TYR A 150 -0.35 20.21 -5.41
CA TYR A 150 -0.90 20.95 -4.27
C TYR A 150 -0.67 22.46 -4.36
N ASP A 151 -1.77 23.22 -4.40
CA ASP A 151 -1.80 24.67 -4.22
C ASP A 151 -2.57 25.03 -2.94
N PRO A 152 -1.95 25.67 -1.92
CA PRO A 152 -2.62 26.05 -0.67
C PRO A 152 -3.90 26.90 -0.83
N GLN A 153 -4.01 27.64 -1.94
CA GLN A 153 -5.13 28.52 -2.25
C GLN A 153 -6.00 28.01 -3.42
N GLY A 154 -5.59 26.93 -4.09
CA GLY A 154 -6.23 26.43 -5.31
C GLY A 154 -6.53 24.93 -5.26
N LYS A 155 -6.25 24.24 -6.37
CA LYS A 155 -6.50 22.79 -6.54
C LYS A 155 -5.49 21.91 -5.80
N GLY A 156 -5.73 20.60 -5.83
CA GLY A 156 -4.83 19.60 -5.27
C GLY A 156 -5.06 19.34 -3.79
N GLY A 157 -4.44 18.31 -3.26
CA GLY A 157 -4.66 17.86 -1.88
C GLY A 157 -3.44 17.19 -1.26
N ASN A 158 -3.70 16.29 -0.32
CA ASN A 158 -2.69 15.68 0.53
C ASN A 158 -3.11 14.29 1.02
N THR A 159 -2.12 13.53 1.47
CA THR A 159 -2.30 12.22 2.10
C THR A 159 -1.79 12.23 3.54
N LEU A 160 -2.67 11.96 4.50
CA LEU A 160 -2.34 11.74 5.90
C LEU A 160 -2.05 10.25 6.17
N TYR A 161 -0.93 9.98 6.83
CA TYR A 161 -0.54 8.65 7.34
C TYR A 161 -0.51 8.60 8.89
N LEU A 162 -0.61 9.73 9.59
CA LEU A 162 -0.73 9.72 11.06
C LEU A 162 -1.97 8.88 11.48
N PRO A 163 -1.81 7.85 12.33
CA PRO A 163 -2.93 7.02 12.73
C PRO A 163 -3.87 7.77 13.69
N LEU A 164 -5.14 7.92 13.31
CA LEU A 164 -6.19 8.50 14.16
C LEU A 164 -7.03 7.38 14.75
N VAL A 165 -6.70 6.98 15.98
CA VAL A 165 -7.36 5.87 16.70
C VAL A 165 -8.68 6.32 17.32
N TYR A 166 -9.67 5.43 17.36
CA TYR A 166 -10.95 5.64 18.03
C TYR A 166 -11.42 4.38 18.75
N ALA A 167 -11.98 4.53 19.94
CA ALA A 167 -12.33 3.42 20.81
C ALA A 167 -13.72 2.83 20.53
N LYS A 168 -14.66 3.69 20.13
CA LYS A 168 -16.06 3.33 19.96
C LYS A 168 -16.60 3.61 18.57
N HIS A 169 -16.21 4.73 17.97
CA HIS A 169 -16.79 5.20 16.72
C HIS A 169 -15.97 6.33 16.09
N CYS A 170 -16.00 6.43 14.76
CA CYS A 170 -15.48 7.56 14.02
C CYS A 170 -16.42 7.98 12.91
N LYS A 171 -16.75 9.28 12.87
CA LYS A 171 -17.45 9.92 11.76
C LYS A 171 -16.62 11.07 11.21
N VAL A 172 -16.49 11.14 9.89
CA VAL A 172 -15.85 12.25 9.19
C VAL A 172 -16.88 12.89 8.26
N THR A 173 -17.02 14.21 8.34
CA THR A 173 -18.00 14.96 7.54
C THR A 173 -17.37 16.13 6.81
N TRP A 174 -18.00 16.52 5.70
CA TRP A 174 -17.67 17.69 4.89
C TRP A 174 -18.87 18.64 4.78
N GLU A 175 -18.63 19.90 5.07
CA GLU A 175 -19.55 21.01 4.85
C GLU A 175 -18.97 21.90 3.75
N PHE A 176 -19.68 22.03 2.62
CA PHE A 176 -19.32 22.99 1.57
C PHE A 176 -19.50 24.43 2.07
N ALA A 177 -18.67 25.35 1.59
CA ALA A 177 -18.80 26.76 1.96
C ALA A 177 -20.10 27.41 1.42
N ASP A 178 -20.56 26.95 0.26
CA ASP A 178 -21.74 27.48 -0.44
C ASP A 178 -22.26 26.49 -1.50
N SER A 179 -23.33 26.84 -2.21
CA SER A 179 -23.87 26.01 -3.28
C SER A 179 -22.95 25.91 -4.50
N ALA A 180 -22.07 26.89 -4.74
CA ALA A 180 -21.19 26.88 -5.90
C ALA A 180 -20.06 25.86 -5.73
N SER A 181 -19.48 25.78 -4.53
CA SER A 181 -18.46 24.80 -4.15
C SER A 181 -18.97 23.36 -4.21
N LYS A 182 -20.28 23.13 -4.02
CA LYS A 182 -20.91 21.80 -4.17
C LYS A 182 -20.85 21.24 -5.60
N GLU A 183 -20.78 22.11 -6.60
CA GLU A 183 -20.66 21.72 -8.02
C GLU A 183 -19.21 21.43 -8.43
N LYS A 184 -18.24 21.61 -7.52
CA LYS A 184 -16.81 21.41 -7.78
C LYS A 184 -16.33 20.04 -7.27
N PRO A 185 -15.43 19.35 -7.98
CA PRO A 185 -14.99 18.02 -7.56
C PRO A 185 -14.22 18.02 -6.24
N HIS A 186 -14.64 17.14 -5.32
CA HIS A 186 -13.92 16.75 -4.11
C HIS A 186 -13.82 15.21 -4.09
N TYR A 187 -12.59 14.70 -4.08
CA TYR A 187 -12.30 13.28 -4.08
C TYR A 187 -11.64 12.89 -2.77
N TYR A 188 -11.96 11.70 -2.25
CA TYR A 188 -11.34 11.20 -1.03
C TYR A 188 -11.26 9.68 -1.00
N GLN A 189 -10.26 9.17 -0.27
CA GLN A 189 -10.10 7.78 0.11
C GLN A 189 -9.63 7.72 1.57
N ILE A 190 -10.42 7.09 2.44
CA ILE A 190 -10.12 6.93 3.87
C ILE A 190 -9.97 5.43 4.15
N ASN A 191 -8.73 4.97 4.31
CA ASN A 191 -8.44 3.60 4.73
C ASN A 191 -8.37 3.55 6.26
N TYR A 192 -9.09 2.60 6.85
CA TYR A 192 -9.15 2.43 8.28
C TYR A 192 -9.12 0.96 8.69
N ARG A 193 -8.47 0.68 9.82
CA ARG A 193 -8.51 -0.61 10.49
C ARG A 193 -9.78 -0.71 11.32
N THR A 194 -10.48 -1.83 11.20
CA THR A 194 -11.54 -2.25 12.13
C THR A 194 -11.03 -3.38 13.02
N TYR A 195 -11.08 -3.20 14.33
CA TYR A 195 -10.66 -4.22 15.30
C TYR A 195 -11.88 -4.97 15.88
N PRO A 196 -11.70 -6.23 16.34
CA PRO A 196 -12.72 -6.92 17.11
C PRO A 196 -13.14 -6.11 18.34
N LYS A 197 -14.44 -6.11 18.69
CA LYS A 197 -15.01 -5.32 19.81
C LYS A 197 -14.30 -5.50 21.16
N LYS A 198 -13.63 -6.65 21.39
CA LYS A 198 -12.85 -6.93 22.59
C LYS A 198 -11.51 -6.20 22.67
N VAL A 199 -11.03 -5.64 21.55
CA VAL A 199 -9.78 -4.88 21.50
C VAL A 199 -10.02 -3.53 22.14
N LYS A 200 -9.23 -3.23 23.17
CA LYS A 200 -9.21 -1.90 23.79
C LYS A 200 -8.42 -0.97 22.88
N ALA A 201 -8.99 0.21 22.63
CA ALA A 201 -8.32 1.27 21.91
C ALA A 201 -8.42 2.59 22.69
N GLU A 202 -7.42 3.44 22.54
CA GLU A 202 -7.35 4.77 23.12
C GLU A 202 -7.59 5.80 22.01
N THR A 203 -8.65 6.56 22.14
CA THR A 203 -9.07 7.54 21.14
C THR A 203 -8.09 8.70 21.04
N PHE A 204 -7.85 9.14 19.81
CA PHE A 204 -7.05 10.32 19.49
C PHE A 204 -7.48 11.53 20.33
N SER A 205 -6.48 12.30 20.77
CA SER A 205 -6.67 13.65 21.31
C SER A 205 -5.47 14.54 20.95
N PHE A 206 -5.69 15.85 20.89
CA PHE A 206 -4.61 16.82 20.71
C PHE A 206 -3.60 16.81 21.87
N GLU A 207 -4.04 16.46 23.08
CA GLU A 207 -3.14 16.26 24.22
C GLU A 207 -2.18 15.09 23.95
N GLN A 208 -2.70 13.95 23.48
CA GLN A 208 -1.88 12.80 23.09
C GLN A 208 -0.94 13.16 21.93
N LEU A 209 -1.40 13.92 20.94
CA LEU A 209 -0.56 14.41 19.83
C LEU A 209 0.63 15.23 20.35
N GLN A 210 0.40 16.18 21.27
CA GLN A 210 1.46 17.00 21.88
C GLN A 210 2.43 16.15 22.70
N GLN A 211 1.92 15.23 23.52
CA GLN A 211 2.74 14.32 24.33
C GLN A 211 3.63 13.41 23.46
N LEU A 212 3.14 13.02 22.27
CA LEU A 212 3.85 12.15 21.33
C LEU A 212 4.70 12.89 20.29
N LYS A 213 4.83 14.22 20.35
CA LYS A 213 5.56 14.99 19.32
C LYS A 213 6.94 14.43 19.00
N LYS A 214 7.71 14.06 20.03
CA LYS A 214 9.05 13.44 19.86
C LYS A 214 8.98 12.10 19.12
N GLU A 215 8.00 11.25 19.42
CA GLU A 215 7.84 9.97 18.73
C GLU A 215 7.32 10.14 17.30
N ILE A 216 6.50 11.15 17.05
CA ILE A 216 6.05 11.55 15.71
C ILE A 216 7.25 12.02 14.87
N ASP A 217 8.09 12.91 15.41
CA ASP A 217 9.30 13.41 14.72
C ASP A 217 10.32 12.29 14.46
N ASN A 218 10.45 11.38 15.42
CA ASN A 218 11.27 10.18 15.25
C ASN A 218 10.70 9.25 14.16
N THR A 219 9.37 9.14 14.07
CA THR A 219 8.70 8.37 13.01
C THR A 219 8.94 8.99 11.65
N GLU A 220 8.70 10.29 11.51
CA GLU A 220 9.00 11.07 10.31
C GLU A 220 10.44 10.85 9.83
N SER A 221 11.42 11.06 10.72
CA SER A 221 12.84 10.90 10.40
C SER A 221 13.21 9.47 10.01
N THR A 222 12.69 8.48 10.75
CA THR A 222 12.97 7.06 10.47
C THR A 222 12.45 6.65 9.09
N LEU A 223 11.26 7.12 8.70
CA LEU A 223 10.65 6.77 7.41
C LEU A 223 11.45 7.29 6.21
N TRP A 224 12.07 8.47 6.34
CA TRP A 224 12.99 9.01 5.33
C TRP A 224 14.38 8.36 5.36
N HIS A 225 14.79 7.83 6.51
CA HIS A 225 16.13 7.29 6.73
C HIS A 225 16.07 5.86 7.31
N PRO A 226 15.48 4.89 6.58
CA PRO A 226 15.42 3.52 7.04
C PRO A 226 16.83 2.95 7.26
N SER A 227 17.00 2.20 8.35
CA SER A 227 18.31 1.63 8.69
C SER A 227 18.81 0.68 7.59
N VAL A 228 20.08 0.83 7.24
CA VAL A 228 20.84 -0.06 6.35
C VAL A 228 22.08 -0.65 7.03
N ASN A 229 22.21 -0.44 8.35
CA ASN A 229 23.38 -0.84 9.13
C ASN A 229 23.31 -2.33 9.49
N PHE A 230 23.44 -3.17 8.47
CA PHE A 230 23.50 -4.61 8.62
C PHE A 230 24.85 -5.15 8.12
N SER A 231 25.45 -6.03 8.90
CA SER A 231 26.65 -6.75 8.48
C SER A 231 26.30 -7.78 7.43
N VAL A 232 26.94 -7.70 6.27
CA VAL A 232 26.81 -8.72 5.21
C VAL A 232 27.26 -10.05 5.77
N THR A 233 26.39 -11.06 5.70
CA THR A 233 26.70 -12.43 6.12
C THR A 233 27.24 -13.25 4.95
N ASP A 234 26.66 -13.07 3.77
CA ASP A 234 26.99 -13.84 2.58
C ASP A 234 26.97 -12.97 1.33
N SER A 235 27.82 -13.31 0.35
CA SER A 235 27.86 -12.60 -0.92
C SER A 235 28.43 -13.45 -2.04
N ILE A 236 28.06 -13.12 -3.28
CA ILE A 236 28.62 -13.69 -4.49
C ILE A 236 28.80 -12.58 -5.53
N SER A 237 29.95 -12.59 -6.20
CA SER A 237 30.22 -11.74 -7.37
C SER A 237 30.35 -12.62 -8.59
N LYS A 238 29.64 -12.29 -9.67
CA LYS A 238 29.63 -13.09 -10.90
C LYS A 238 29.43 -12.21 -12.12
N ARG A 239 30.05 -12.61 -13.23
CA ARG A 239 29.67 -12.18 -14.58
C ARG A 239 28.80 -13.27 -15.18
N LEU A 240 27.55 -12.96 -15.49
CA LEU A 240 26.57 -13.84 -16.10
C LEU A 240 26.52 -13.57 -17.59
N ASN A 241 26.88 -14.54 -18.43
CA ASN A 241 26.62 -14.47 -19.86
C ASN A 241 25.10 -14.60 -20.13
N PRO A 242 24.62 -14.33 -21.35
CA PRO A 242 23.23 -14.57 -21.72
C PRO A 242 22.75 -15.97 -21.33
N SER A 243 21.56 -16.06 -20.74
CA SER A 243 20.94 -17.29 -20.23
C SER A 243 21.67 -17.98 -19.06
N GLU A 244 22.72 -17.38 -18.50
CA GLU A 244 23.33 -17.87 -17.26
C GLU A 244 22.60 -17.35 -16.02
N GLU A 245 22.67 -18.14 -14.95
CA GLU A 245 22.20 -17.77 -13.62
C GLU A 245 23.31 -17.94 -12.57
N CYS A 246 23.20 -17.20 -11.46
CA CYS A 246 23.91 -17.52 -10.23
C CYS A 246 22.93 -17.71 -9.07
N GLU A 247 23.34 -18.50 -8.08
CA GLU A 247 22.60 -18.75 -6.85
C GLU A 247 23.47 -18.43 -5.64
N LEU A 248 22.88 -17.77 -4.66
CA LEU A 248 23.39 -17.69 -3.30
C LEU A 248 22.46 -18.51 -2.40
N ASP A 249 22.94 -19.64 -1.92
CA ASP A 249 22.24 -20.53 -1.00
C ASP A 249 22.65 -20.21 0.43
N VAL A 250 21.68 -19.80 1.25
CA VAL A 250 21.86 -19.50 2.68
C VAL A 250 21.18 -20.63 3.45
N ARG A 251 21.98 -21.42 4.18
CA ARG A 251 21.50 -22.54 4.99
C ARG A 251 21.75 -22.28 6.46
N ASP A 252 20.70 -21.78 7.11
CA ASP A 252 20.72 -21.51 8.54
C ASP A 252 19.29 -21.65 9.09
N VAL A 253 19.19 -21.91 10.39
CA VAL A 253 17.92 -22.22 11.06
C VAL A 253 17.32 -20.95 11.63
N ASN A 254 16.03 -20.72 11.37
CA ASN A 254 15.24 -19.64 11.97
C ASN A 254 15.88 -18.25 11.80
N LYS A 255 16.30 -17.93 10.58
CA LYS A 255 16.85 -16.63 10.23
C LYS A 255 15.87 -15.84 9.36
N ALA A 256 16.16 -14.55 9.18
CA ALA A 256 15.55 -13.75 8.14
C ALA A 256 16.63 -12.95 7.39
N ILE A 257 16.47 -12.81 6.09
CA ILE A 257 17.21 -11.82 5.31
C ILE A 257 16.68 -10.44 5.72
N ARG A 258 17.52 -9.64 6.35
CA ARG A 258 17.22 -8.26 6.78
C ARG A 258 17.53 -7.24 5.68
N LEU A 259 18.51 -7.57 4.84
CA LEU A 259 18.94 -6.73 3.75
C LEU A 259 19.37 -7.61 2.57
N LEU A 260 18.81 -7.34 1.40
CA LEU A 260 19.23 -7.89 0.12
C LEU A 260 19.82 -6.74 -0.72
N LYS A 261 21.10 -6.85 -1.08
CA LYS A 261 21.81 -5.87 -1.89
C LYS A 261 22.25 -6.50 -3.21
N ILE A 262 21.93 -5.86 -4.31
CA ILE A 262 22.40 -6.24 -5.65
C ILE A 262 23.04 -5.02 -6.29
N GLN A 263 24.30 -5.14 -6.65
CA GLN A 263 25.04 -4.10 -7.36
C GLN A 263 25.35 -4.60 -8.76
N LEU A 264 24.81 -3.95 -9.78
CA LEU A 264 25.07 -4.28 -11.18
C LEU A 264 26.38 -3.61 -11.67
N GLY A 265 27.04 -4.21 -12.66
CA GLY A 265 28.19 -3.64 -13.38
C GLY A 265 27.80 -3.19 -14.79
N ASP A 266 28.70 -2.42 -15.43
CA ASP A 266 28.57 -1.82 -16.78
C ASP A 266 27.21 -1.14 -17.10
N LEU A 267 27.08 0.14 -16.75
CA LEU A 267 25.88 0.96 -17.02
C LEU A 267 25.81 1.51 -18.46
N ASN A 268 26.79 1.21 -19.32
CA ASN A 268 26.83 1.72 -20.70
C ASN A 268 26.02 0.84 -21.68
N ARG A 269 25.10 0.04 -21.16
CA ARG A 269 24.19 -0.82 -21.92
C ARG A 269 22.77 -0.25 -21.89
N ASP A 270 21.91 -0.85 -22.71
CA ASP A 270 20.48 -0.61 -22.67
C ASP A 270 19.94 -0.85 -21.25
N GLN A 271 19.62 0.25 -20.57
CA GLN A 271 19.14 0.23 -19.19
C GLN A 271 17.74 -0.37 -19.08
N GLU A 272 16.91 -0.21 -20.12
CA GLU A 272 15.56 -0.79 -20.11
C GLU A 272 15.66 -2.31 -20.17
N ALA A 273 16.46 -2.84 -21.11
CA ALA A 273 16.73 -4.27 -21.19
C ALA A 273 17.36 -4.81 -19.90
N LEU A 274 18.41 -4.14 -19.38
CA LEU A 274 19.11 -4.57 -18.16
C LEU A 274 18.14 -4.77 -16.98
N TRP A 275 17.30 -3.77 -16.70
CA TRP A 275 16.41 -3.79 -15.54
C TRP A 275 15.15 -4.65 -15.73
N ARG A 276 14.76 -4.96 -16.98
CA ARG A 276 13.60 -5.80 -17.31
C ARG A 276 13.93 -7.27 -17.57
N LYS A 277 15.17 -7.60 -17.93
CA LYS A 277 15.58 -8.96 -18.31
C LYS A 277 16.54 -9.61 -17.31
N VAL A 278 17.08 -8.87 -16.33
CA VAL A 278 17.70 -9.51 -15.16
C VAL A 278 16.60 -9.87 -14.16
N MET A 279 16.39 -11.16 -13.93
CA MET A 279 15.32 -11.68 -13.08
C MET A 279 15.84 -12.02 -11.69
N LEU A 280 15.05 -11.69 -10.67
CA LEU A 280 15.22 -12.18 -9.31
C LEU A 280 14.25 -13.33 -9.07
N LYS A 281 14.79 -14.43 -8.57
CA LYS A 281 14.03 -15.57 -8.08
C LYS A 281 14.47 -15.92 -6.67
N ILE A 282 13.55 -16.08 -5.74
CA ILE A 282 13.86 -16.47 -4.36
C ILE A 282 12.98 -17.65 -3.94
N SER A 283 13.62 -18.65 -3.33
CA SER A 283 12.93 -19.75 -2.67
C SER A 283 13.23 -19.79 -1.17
N PHE A 284 12.21 -19.88 -0.34
CA PHE A 284 12.33 -20.11 1.10
C PHE A 284 11.90 -21.54 1.42
N ASP A 285 12.77 -22.30 2.09
CA ASP A 285 12.51 -23.67 2.52
C ASP A 285 12.01 -24.58 1.37
N GLY A 286 12.56 -24.39 0.17
CA GLY A 286 12.23 -25.14 -1.03
C GLY A 286 10.97 -24.67 -1.78
N LYS A 287 10.33 -23.58 -1.33
CA LYS A 287 9.16 -22.97 -2.00
C LYS A 287 9.58 -21.70 -2.71
N GLU A 288 9.36 -21.63 -4.02
CA GLU A 288 9.53 -20.40 -4.78
C GLU A 288 8.44 -19.40 -4.38
N THR A 289 8.84 -18.23 -3.89
CA THR A 289 7.90 -17.19 -3.45
C THR A 289 8.12 -15.86 -4.16
N VAL A 290 9.29 -15.67 -4.80
CA VAL A 290 9.63 -14.46 -5.54
C VAL A 290 10.02 -14.83 -6.97
N LEU A 291 9.39 -14.17 -7.94
CA LEU A 291 9.78 -14.19 -9.36
C LEU A 291 9.38 -12.86 -10.03
N CYS A 292 10.37 -12.02 -10.32
CA CYS A 292 10.15 -10.70 -10.90
C CYS A 292 11.44 -10.14 -11.53
N PRO A 293 11.37 -9.25 -12.54
CA PRO A 293 12.53 -8.49 -12.98
C PRO A 293 13.06 -7.59 -11.84
N LEU A 294 14.37 -7.29 -11.86
CA LEU A 294 14.98 -6.45 -10.82
C LEU A 294 14.38 -5.05 -10.76
N GLY A 295 14.09 -4.45 -11.91
CA GLY A 295 13.53 -3.10 -11.99
C GLY A 295 12.16 -3.03 -11.35
N ASP A 296 11.30 -4.01 -11.61
CA ASP A 296 9.98 -4.05 -11.00
C ASP A 296 10.02 -4.44 -9.53
N PHE A 297 10.90 -5.36 -9.13
CA PHE A 297 11.10 -5.73 -7.73
C PHE A 297 11.42 -4.51 -6.86
N ILE A 298 12.34 -3.65 -7.33
CA ILE A 298 12.76 -2.47 -6.56
C ILE A 298 11.81 -1.28 -6.68
N GLY A 299 10.87 -1.32 -7.62
CA GLY A 299 9.92 -0.25 -7.85
C GLY A 299 10.37 0.79 -8.87
N SER A 300 11.44 0.54 -9.62
CA SER A 300 11.94 1.43 -10.67
C SER A 300 11.32 1.16 -12.04
N GLY A 301 10.70 -0.01 -12.24
CA GLY A 301 10.15 -0.44 -13.53
C GLY A 301 11.22 -0.47 -14.61
N TYR A 302 10.94 0.12 -15.77
CA TYR A 302 11.87 0.21 -16.89
C TYR A 302 13.00 1.24 -16.64
N GLY A 303 14.23 0.87 -16.96
CA GLY A 303 15.37 1.80 -17.04
C GLY A 303 16.08 2.10 -15.72
N GLY A 304 15.70 1.44 -14.62
CA GLY A 304 16.44 1.48 -13.36
C GLY A 304 16.56 2.86 -12.74
N ASN A 305 15.50 3.66 -12.81
CA ASN A 305 15.50 4.99 -12.21
C ASN A 305 15.53 4.92 -10.68
N ASP A 306 16.23 5.88 -10.07
CA ASP A 306 16.46 5.90 -8.64
C ASP A 306 15.15 5.97 -7.84
N ILE A 307 15.15 5.31 -6.69
CA ILE A 307 14.04 5.33 -5.73
C ILE A 307 14.61 5.36 -4.32
N ALA A 308 14.05 6.17 -3.44
CA ALA A 308 14.31 6.14 -2.01
C ALA A 308 12.97 6.02 -1.26
N SER A 309 12.67 4.80 -0.81
CA SER A 309 11.43 4.48 -0.08
C SER A 309 11.70 3.68 1.18
N TRP A 310 10.66 3.41 1.96
CA TRP A 310 10.75 2.70 3.23
C TRP A 310 11.39 1.31 3.09
N TYR A 311 10.91 0.49 2.14
CA TYR A 311 11.41 -0.88 1.94
C TYR A 311 12.48 -1.02 0.85
N ARG A 312 12.63 -0.02 -0.03
CA ARG A 312 13.39 -0.17 -1.28
C ARG A 312 14.21 1.07 -1.60
N THR A 313 15.46 0.87 -2.00
CA THR A 313 16.33 1.92 -2.51
C THR A 313 17.01 1.44 -3.79
N LEU A 314 16.98 2.25 -4.83
CA LEU A 314 17.88 2.15 -5.97
C LEU A 314 18.67 3.45 -6.04
N ALA A 315 19.99 3.35 -5.98
CA ALA A 315 20.88 4.49 -6.07
C ALA A 315 21.84 4.33 -7.25
N ASP A 316 22.14 5.44 -7.91
CA ASP A 316 23.08 5.56 -9.02
C ASP A 316 22.73 4.64 -10.20
N LYS A 317 21.44 4.28 -10.36
CA LYS A 317 20.95 3.27 -11.32
C LYS A 317 21.71 1.94 -11.27
N LYS A 318 22.29 1.60 -10.11
CA LYS A 318 23.27 0.50 -9.99
C LYS A 318 23.06 -0.35 -8.77
N THR A 319 22.83 0.28 -7.63
CA THR A 319 22.83 -0.38 -6.33
C THR A 319 21.40 -0.47 -5.81
N LEU A 320 20.85 -1.68 -5.92
CA LEU A 320 19.57 -2.07 -5.36
C LEU A 320 19.77 -2.48 -3.90
N ILE A 321 18.97 -1.93 -3.00
CA ILE A 321 18.86 -2.31 -1.59
C ILE A 321 17.39 -2.57 -1.26
N SER A 322 17.08 -3.83 -0.94
CA SER A 322 15.78 -4.24 -0.41
C SER A 322 15.88 -4.49 1.09
N ARG A 323 14.94 -3.91 1.83
CA ARG A 323 14.71 -4.06 3.27
C ARG A 323 13.43 -4.84 3.56
N TRP A 324 12.84 -5.51 2.57
CA TRP A 324 11.80 -6.50 2.86
C TRP A 324 12.41 -7.54 3.79
N LEU A 325 11.80 -7.76 4.95
CA LEU A 325 12.23 -8.83 5.84
C LEU A 325 11.84 -10.17 5.21
N MET A 326 12.79 -11.07 5.01
CA MET A 326 12.47 -12.36 4.37
C MET A 326 12.82 -13.54 5.29
N PRO A 327 11.88 -13.96 6.16
CA PRO A 327 12.09 -15.10 7.05
C PRO A 327 12.24 -16.43 6.31
N PHE A 328 13.09 -17.32 6.84
CA PHE A 328 13.16 -18.73 6.45
C PHE A 328 13.44 -19.64 7.66
N ARG A 329 13.03 -20.91 7.59
CA ARG A 329 13.20 -21.87 8.69
C ARG A 329 14.51 -22.65 8.60
N LYS A 330 14.94 -22.99 7.39
CA LYS A 330 16.07 -23.88 7.10
C LYS A 330 16.95 -23.35 5.99
N SER A 331 16.36 -22.75 4.95
CA SER A 331 17.15 -22.25 3.83
C SER A 331 16.46 -21.13 3.03
N ALA A 332 17.28 -20.27 2.43
CA ALA A 332 16.89 -19.32 1.41
C ALA A 332 17.83 -19.45 0.20
N ALA A 333 17.27 -19.63 -1.00
CA ALA A 333 18.02 -19.65 -2.24
C ALA A 333 17.68 -18.40 -3.05
N ILE A 334 18.65 -17.50 -3.22
CA ILE A 334 18.50 -16.26 -3.99
C ILE A 334 19.18 -16.46 -5.35
N ARG A 335 18.41 -16.44 -6.43
CA ARG A 335 18.90 -16.61 -7.80
C ARG A 335 18.76 -15.33 -8.59
N ILE A 336 19.80 -15.04 -9.39
CA ILE A 336 19.77 -14.00 -10.41
C ILE A 336 19.96 -14.65 -11.77
N ILE A 337 19.05 -14.36 -12.70
CA ILE A 337 19.03 -14.95 -14.05
C ILE A 337 19.22 -13.82 -15.05
N ASN A 338 20.16 -13.97 -15.98
CA ASN A 338 20.39 -12.99 -17.04
C ASN A 338 19.66 -13.39 -18.34
N ASN A 339 18.49 -12.81 -18.61
CA ASN A 339 17.76 -13.01 -19.86
C ASN A 339 18.09 -11.96 -20.93
N ASN A 340 19.13 -11.15 -20.74
CA ASN A 340 19.63 -10.25 -21.78
C ASN A 340 20.42 -11.04 -22.85
N ASP A 341 20.63 -10.39 -23.99
CA ASP A 341 21.53 -10.84 -25.05
C ASP A 341 23.00 -10.38 -24.84
N PHE A 342 23.27 -9.68 -23.74
CA PHE A 342 24.61 -9.27 -23.31
C PHE A 342 24.96 -9.76 -21.89
N PRO A 343 26.26 -9.90 -21.57
CA PRO A 343 26.69 -10.31 -20.24
C PRO A 343 26.44 -9.22 -19.18
N VAL A 344 26.07 -9.64 -17.98
CA VAL A 344 25.82 -8.76 -16.82
C VAL A 344 26.78 -9.10 -15.70
N GLU A 345 27.50 -8.10 -15.20
CA GLU A 345 28.28 -8.22 -13.98
C GLU A 345 27.42 -7.86 -12.78
N LEU A 346 27.54 -8.61 -11.69
CA LEU A 346 26.81 -8.30 -10.47
C LEU A 346 27.55 -8.74 -9.21
N LYS A 347 27.27 -8.04 -8.12
CA LYS A 347 27.53 -8.47 -6.75
C LYS A 347 26.21 -8.57 -6.01
N LEU A 348 25.86 -9.79 -5.59
CA LEU A 348 24.75 -10.09 -4.71
C LEU A 348 25.29 -10.21 -3.27
N SER A 349 24.63 -9.59 -2.31
CA SER A 349 25.00 -9.65 -0.89
C SER A 349 23.74 -9.67 -0.03
N VAL A 350 23.76 -10.46 1.03
CA VAL A 350 22.68 -10.53 2.01
C VAL A 350 23.22 -10.29 3.42
N ALA A 351 22.38 -9.71 4.26
CA ALA A 351 22.58 -9.71 5.70
C ALA A 351 21.44 -10.50 6.34
N THR A 352 21.79 -11.50 7.14
CA THR A 352 20.83 -12.32 7.88
C THR A 352 20.93 -12.07 9.37
N ASP A 353 19.81 -12.25 10.06
CA ASP A 353 19.72 -12.13 11.52
C ASP A 353 18.71 -13.14 12.06
N ASP A 354 18.74 -13.37 13.37
CA ASP A 354 17.81 -14.25 14.06
C ASP A 354 16.36 -13.81 13.82
N PHE A 355 15.49 -14.80 13.62
CA PHE A 355 14.06 -14.60 13.46
C PHE A 355 13.28 -15.66 14.23
N GLU A 356 12.53 -15.20 15.23
CA GLU A 356 11.67 -16.08 16.02
C GLU A 356 10.48 -16.57 15.18
N TRP A 357 10.37 -17.88 15.00
CA TRP A 357 9.25 -18.49 14.30
C TRP A 357 8.09 -18.76 15.26
N ASP A 358 7.03 -17.96 15.14
CA ASP A 358 5.74 -18.18 15.81
C ASP A 358 4.67 -18.61 14.80
N GLU A 359 3.45 -18.86 15.28
CA GLU A 359 2.32 -19.23 14.43
C GLU A 359 1.87 -18.11 13.46
N ARG A 360 2.36 -16.88 13.65
CA ARG A 360 2.02 -15.72 12.83
C ARG A 360 3.04 -15.43 11.76
N ALA A 361 4.26 -15.95 11.88
CA ALA A 361 5.31 -15.82 10.87
C ALA A 361 4.85 -16.29 9.48
N MET A 362 5.28 -15.54 8.47
CA MET A 362 4.95 -15.69 7.05
C MET A 362 6.20 -15.56 6.19
N TYR A 363 6.17 -16.12 4.98
CA TYR A 363 7.19 -15.87 3.96
C TYR A 363 6.88 -14.60 3.19
N PHE A 364 7.93 -13.93 2.73
CA PHE A 364 7.81 -12.84 1.78
C PHE A 364 7.58 -13.39 0.36
N HIS A 365 6.72 -12.71 -0.38
CA HIS A 365 6.40 -13.02 -1.77
C HIS A 365 6.44 -11.77 -2.64
N ALA A 366 6.85 -11.96 -3.90
CA ALA A 366 6.70 -10.96 -4.94
C ALA A 366 6.55 -11.61 -6.32
N TYR A 367 5.62 -11.11 -7.13
CA TYR A 367 5.37 -11.65 -8.47
C TYR A 367 5.00 -10.54 -9.44
N THR A 368 5.52 -10.63 -10.66
CA THR A 368 5.20 -9.71 -11.76
C THR A 368 4.26 -10.38 -12.76
N LYS A 369 3.06 -9.82 -12.94
CA LYS A 369 2.23 -10.07 -14.12
C LYS A 369 2.58 -9.03 -15.18
N MET A 370 2.79 -9.45 -16.42
CA MET A 370 3.05 -8.57 -17.57
C MET A 370 2.14 -8.96 -18.73
N GLU A 371 1.60 -7.96 -19.41
CA GLU A 371 0.75 -8.12 -20.58
C GLU A 371 0.95 -6.94 -21.54
N GLU A 372 0.99 -7.22 -22.83
CA GLU A 372 1.13 -6.21 -23.89
C GLU A 372 -0.23 -5.98 -24.54
N GLN A 373 -0.43 -4.78 -25.08
CA GLN A 373 -1.65 -4.39 -25.80
C GLN A 373 -2.92 -4.60 -24.97
N VAL A 374 -2.87 -4.25 -23.69
CA VAL A 374 -4.06 -4.23 -22.82
C VAL A 374 -4.93 -3.06 -23.23
N TRP A 375 -6.19 -3.34 -23.53
CA TRP A 375 -7.18 -2.33 -23.91
C TRP A 375 -7.48 -1.39 -22.73
N ASP A 376 -7.48 -0.09 -23.02
CA ASP A 376 -7.79 0.97 -22.08
C ASP A 376 -8.94 1.81 -22.66
N ALA A 377 -10.08 1.79 -21.97
CA ALA A 377 -11.31 2.40 -22.48
C ALA A 377 -11.39 3.87 -22.08
N LYS A 378 -12.15 4.66 -22.84
CA LYS A 378 -12.35 6.07 -22.48
C LYS A 378 -13.20 6.19 -21.20
N TRP A 379 -12.82 7.06 -20.27
CA TRP A 379 -13.44 7.28 -18.96
C TRP A 379 -14.96 7.56 -19.00
N ASP A 380 -15.46 8.15 -20.09
CA ASP A 380 -16.88 8.44 -20.30
C ASP A 380 -17.61 7.33 -21.07
N TYR A 381 -17.10 6.09 -21.00
CA TYR A 381 -17.74 4.93 -21.59
C TYR A 381 -19.19 4.78 -21.10
N ASP A 382 -20.10 4.70 -22.07
CA ASP A 382 -21.52 4.55 -21.82
C ASP A 382 -22.00 3.17 -22.34
N PRO A 383 -22.35 2.24 -21.45
CA PRO A 383 -22.81 0.90 -21.84
C PRO A 383 -24.20 0.91 -22.49
N GLU A 384 -24.98 1.99 -22.39
CA GLU A 384 -26.26 2.10 -23.10
C GLU A 384 -26.04 2.47 -24.58
N LYS A 385 -24.95 3.18 -24.87
CA LYS A 385 -24.55 3.55 -26.24
C LYS A 385 -23.74 2.46 -26.95
N ASN A 386 -23.22 1.48 -26.22
CA ASN A 386 -22.38 0.41 -26.73
C ASN A 386 -22.94 -0.98 -26.36
N PRO A 387 -23.38 -1.81 -27.32
CA PRO A 387 -24.13 -3.03 -27.05
C PRO A 387 -23.33 -4.12 -26.31
N LYS A 388 -24.04 -5.06 -25.68
CA LYS A 388 -23.44 -6.24 -25.03
C LYS A 388 -22.52 -7.00 -25.99
N GLY A 389 -21.31 -7.30 -25.51
CA GLY A 389 -20.27 -7.96 -26.32
C GLY A 389 -19.31 -6.97 -27.01
N ASP A 390 -19.38 -5.68 -26.66
CA ASP A 390 -18.41 -4.70 -27.11
C ASP A 390 -17.00 -5.00 -26.55
N ASN A 391 -16.10 -5.37 -27.46
CA ASN A 391 -14.70 -5.64 -27.20
C ASN A 391 -13.94 -4.40 -26.72
N ARG A 392 -14.58 -3.22 -26.73
CA ARG A 392 -14.05 -1.93 -26.30
C ARG A 392 -14.62 -1.46 -24.96
N ALA A 393 -15.41 -2.30 -24.29
CA ALA A 393 -15.82 -2.03 -22.92
C ALA A 393 -14.59 -1.96 -21.99
N PRO A 394 -14.64 -1.13 -20.93
CA PRO A 394 -13.63 -1.16 -19.89
C PRO A 394 -13.52 -2.53 -19.24
N ILE A 395 -12.33 -2.82 -18.72
CA ILE A 395 -12.02 -4.07 -18.04
C ILE A 395 -11.39 -3.78 -16.68
N ASP A 396 -11.60 -4.68 -15.73
CA ASP A 396 -10.76 -4.80 -14.54
C ASP A 396 -9.54 -5.66 -14.93
N TRP A 397 -8.37 -5.05 -15.08
CA TRP A 397 -7.14 -5.80 -15.27
C TRP A 397 -6.60 -6.30 -13.93
N ASN A 398 -6.72 -7.61 -13.69
CA ASN A 398 -6.27 -8.23 -12.46
C ASN A 398 -4.74 -8.20 -12.33
N PHE A 399 -4.22 -7.68 -11.22
CA PHE A 399 -2.79 -7.68 -10.90
C PHE A 399 -2.36 -9.03 -10.33
N ILE A 400 -3.18 -9.60 -9.44
CA ILE A 400 -2.89 -10.84 -8.75
C ILE A 400 -4.15 -11.50 -8.20
N ASP A 401 -4.12 -12.84 -8.13
CA ASP A 401 -4.98 -13.66 -7.28
C ASP A 401 -4.11 -14.50 -6.35
N VAL A 402 -4.31 -14.35 -5.04
CA VAL A 402 -3.58 -15.08 -4.00
C VAL A 402 -4.56 -15.96 -3.22
N LYS A 403 -4.21 -17.23 -3.01
CA LYS A 403 -4.93 -18.14 -2.11
C LYS A 403 -4.10 -18.39 -0.86
N GLY A 404 -4.78 -18.55 0.27
CA GLY A 404 -4.17 -18.78 1.59
C GLY A 404 -4.41 -17.62 2.54
N LYS A 405 -3.56 -17.54 3.57
CA LYS A 405 -3.63 -16.52 4.63
C LYS A 405 -2.39 -15.65 4.57
N GLY A 406 -2.56 -14.34 4.57
CA GLY A 406 -1.46 -13.43 4.35
C GLY A 406 -1.79 -11.97 4.58
N VAL A 407 -0.89 -11.10 4.12
CA VAL A 407 -0.99 -9.65 4.20
C VAL A 407 -0.46 -9.04 2.90
N TYR A 408 -1.30 -8.32 2.16
CA TYR A 408 -0.91 -7.59 0.96
C TYR A 408 -0.27 -6.24 1.32
N LEU A 409 0.86 -5.92 0.68
CA LEU A 409 1.69 -4.76 1.00
C LEU A 409 1.90 -3.77 -0.15
N GLY A 410 1.08 -3.85 -1.20
CA GLY A 410 1.12 -2.90 -2.31
C GLY A 410 1.81 -3.46 -3.54
N ASN A 411 2.15 -2.57 -4.47
CA ASN A 411 2.58 -2.95 -5.81
C ASN A 411 3.46 -1.87 -6.47
N THR A 412 4.11 -2.27 -7.56
CA THR A 412 4.72 -1.40 -8.57
C THR A 412 3.99 -1.64 -9.87
N LEU A 413 3.58 -0.56 -10.53
CA LEU A 413 2.97 -0.58 -11.84
C LEU A 413 3.87 0.15 -12.82
N ALA A 414 4.41 -0.59 -13.77
CA ALA A 414 5.17 -0.06 -14.89
C ALA A 414 4.31 -0.18 -16.14
N THR A 415 4.11 0.92 -16.86
CA THR A 415 3.34 0.96 -18.10
C THR A 415 4.19 1.49 -19.24
N LEU A 416 3.92 1.03 -20.45
CA LEU A 416 4.22 1.74 -21.69
C LEU A 416 2.88 2.19 -22.26
N ASN A 417 2.59 3.48 -22.10
CA ASN A 417 1.36 4.08 -22.60
C ASN A 417 1.54 4.44 -24.08
N HIS A 418 0.72 3.83 -24.95
CA HIS A 418 0.74 4.12 -26.39
C HIS A 418 -0.15 5.31 -26.77
N MET A 419 -0.89 5.88 -25.82
CA MET A 419 -1.77 7.03 -26.02
C MET A 419 -1.03 8.35 -25.82
N HIS A 420 -1.61 9.45 -26.32
CA HIS A 420 -1.08 10.82 -26.17
C HIS A 420 -1.75 11.63 -25.04
N SER A 421 -2.48 10.92 -24.18
CA SER A 421 -3.26 11.46 -23.07
C SER A 421 -3.12 10.57 -21.82
N TRP A 422 -3.74 11.02 -20.73
CA TRP A 422 -3.70 10.34 -19.43
C TRP A 422 -4.40 8.98 -19.47
N TYR A 423 -3.79 7.98 -18.82
CA TYR A 423 -4.19 6.57 -18.84
C TYR A 423 -4.68 6.06 -17.47
N GLY A 424 -4.83 6.94 -16.49
CA GLY A 424 -4.96 6.56 -15.08
C GLY A 424 -6.28 6.95 -14.43
N GLU A 425 -7.37 7.06 -15.18
CA GLU A 425 -8.69 7.36 -14.59
C GLU A 425 -9.26 6.17 -13.81
N GLY A 426 -8.79 4.95 -14.07
CA GLY A 426 -9.39 3.74 -13.53
C GLY A 426 -9.24 3.51 -12.03
N ASP A 427 -10.28 2.96 -11.42
CA ASP A 427 -10.31 2.65 -9.99
C ASP A 427 -9.60 1.35 -9.63
N ALA A 428 -8.74 1.43 -8.61
CA ALA A 428 -8.18 0.26 -7.97
C ALA A 428 -9.21 -0.44 -7.07
N LYS A 429 -9.30 -1.77 -7.16
CA LYS A 429 -10.23 -2.59 -6.36
C LYS A 429 -9.52 -3.72 -5.64
N ALA A 430 -9.70 -3.82 -4.33
CA ALA A 430 -9.17 -4.92 -3.53
C ALA A 430 -10.29 -5.81 -2.99
N TYR A 431 -10.20 -7.12 -3.25
CA TYR A 431 -11.14 -8.11 -2.77
C TYR A 431 -10.48 -9.02 -1.74
N VAL A 432 -11.12 -9.17 -0.59
CA VAL A 432 -10.64 -9.99 0.53
C VAL A 432 -11.59 -11.15 0.79
N ASP A 433 -11.03 -12.35 0.90
CA ASP A 433 -11.71 -13.56 1.37
C ASP A 433 -12.97 -13.97 0.58
N GLY A 434 -13.05 -13.58 -0.70
CA GLY A 434 -14.10 -14.00 -1.64
C GLY A 434 -15.36 -13.14 -1.61
N GLU A 435 -15.23 -11.88 -1.19
CA GLU A 435 -16.32 -10.90 -1.27
C GLU A 435 -16.72 -10.56 -2.71
N ASP A 436 -18.01 -10.29 -2.92
CA ASP A 436 -18.57 -9.92 -4.24
C ASP A 436 -18.39 -8.43 -4.57
N PHE A 437 -18.16 -7.60 -3.54
CA PHE A 437 -17.91 -6.17 -3.65
C PHE A 437 -16.63 -5.82 -2.90
N PRO A 438 -15.73 -5.01 -3.47
CA PRO A 438 -14.39 -4.84 -2.92
C PRO A 438 -14.39 -4.05 -1.62
N SER A 439 -13.60 -4.51 -0.64
CA SER A 439 -13.33 -3.82 0.62
C SER A 439 -12.55 -2.50 0.43
N GLU A 440 -11.84 -2.37 -0.69
CA GLU A 440 -11.30 -1.09 -1.16
C GLU A 440 -11.72 -0.82 -2.60
N PHE A 441 -12.39 0.33 -2.84
CA PHE A 441 -12.77 0.82 -4.16
C PHE A 441 -12.20 2.23 -4.32
N GLY A 442 -11.27 2.41 -5.26
CA GLY A 442 -10.50 3.62 -5.53
C GLY A 442 -11.31 4.80 -6.08
N THR A 443 -10.59 5.75 -6.69
CA THR A 443 -11.16 6.95 -7.37
C THR A 443 -10.31 7.36 -8.59
N GLY A 444 -9.38 6.51 -9.00
CA GLY A 444 -8.30 6.81 -9.95
C GLY A 444 -7.00 6.06 -9.65
N LEU A 445 -6.19 5.83 -10.69
CA LEU A 445 -4.91 5.16 -10.61
C LEU A 445 -3.91 6.03 -9.86
N GLU A 446 -3.80 7.32 -10.20
CA GLU A 446 -2.87 8.23 -9.55
C GLU A 446 -3.22 8.47 -8.07
N ASP A 447 -4.50 8.35 -7.75
CA ASP A 447 -5.03 8.55 -6.41
C ASP A 447 -4.56 7.44 -5.47
N TYR A 448 -4.54 6.21 -5.98
CA TYR A 448 -3.93 5.08 -5.27
C TYR A 448 -2.46 5.35 -4.95
N TYR A 449 -1.70 5.96 -5.87
CA TYR A 449 -0.29 6.29 -5.68
C TYR A 449 -0.06 7.64 -4.97
N ASN A 450 -1.01 8.16 -4.20
CA ASN A 450 -0.85 9.41 -3.43
C ASN A 450 -0.54 10.65 -4.27
N THR A 451 -1.12 10.72 -5.45
CA THR A 451 -1.08 11.90 -6.30
C THR A 451 -2.48 12.25 -6.74
N SER A 452 -2.63 13.18 -7.68
CA SER A 452 -3.95 13.62 -8.17
C SER A 452 -3.78 14.43 -9.44
N TRP A 453 -4.82 14.51 -10.27
CA TRP A 453 -4.91 15.39 -11.44
C TRP A 453 -3.90 15.05 -12.54
N ALA A 454 -3.88 13.78 -12.99
CA ALA A 454 -3.01 13.32 -14.07
C ALA A 454 -1.54 13.78 -13.90
N PRO A 455 -0.88 13.36 -12.81
CA PRO A 455 0.42 13.88 -12.40
C PRO A 455 1.52 13.35 -13.31
N VAL A 456 1.98 14.17 -14.24
CA VAL A 456 3.08 13.79 -15.14
C VAL A 456 4.40 14.36 -14.63
N VAL A 457 4.75 13.99 -13.39
CA VAL A 457 5.95 14.42 -12.67
C VAL A 457 6.53 13.32 -11.78
N ILE A 458 7.85 13.29 -11.65
CA ILE A 458 8.56 12.42 -10.71
C ILE A 458 8.33 12.93 -9.29
N TYR A 459 8.08 12.00 -8.35
CA TYR A 459 8.04 12.30 -6.92
C TYR A 459 8.47 11.09 -6.10
N GLN A 460 8.95 11.35 -4.88
CA GLN A 460 9.35 10.30 -3.95
C GLN A 460 8.84 10.58 -2.54
N THR A 461 8.29 9.55 -1.92
CA THR A 461 7.88 9.52 -0.51
C THR A 461 8.22 8.15 0.07
N PRO A 462 8.23 7.98 1.41
CA PRO A 462 8.51 6.69 2.01
C PRO A 462 7.58 5.56 1.53
N PHE A 463 6.35 5.88 1.13
CA PHE A 463 5.32 4.88 0.81
C PHE A 463 4.84 4.89 -0.64
N ALA A 464 4.92 6.00 -1.36
CA ALA A 464 4.48 6.13 -2.75
C ALA A 464 5.46 6.95 -3.59
N ASN A 465 5.69 6.54 -4.85
CA ASN A 465 6.70 7.14 -5.71
C ASN A 465 6.26 7.06 -7.19
N ALA A 466 6.69 8.03 -8.00
CA ALA A 466 6.77 7.90 -9.45
C ALA A 466 8.24 7.96 -9.85
N THR A 467 8.81 6.82 -10.27
CA THR A 467 10.25 6.69 -10.59
C THR A 467 10.56 6.96 -12.05
N ARG A 468 9.56 6.83 -12.93
CA ARG A 468 9.66 7.15 -14.34
C ARG A 468 8.36 7.76 -14.82
N VAL A 469 8.47 8.85 -15.56
CA VAL A 469 7.32 9.53 -16.15
C VAL A 469 7.78 10.12 -17.48
N ASP A 470 7.54 9.38 -18.56
CA ASP A 470 7.74 9.88 -19.93
C ASP A 470 6.54 10.80 -20.29
N HIS A 471 6.78 11.86 -21.07
CA HIS A 471 5.79 12.91 -21.31
C HIS A 471 6.05 13.55 -22.70
N THR A 472 5.10 13.65 -23.61
CA THR A 472 4.19 14.81 -23.72
C THR A 472 2.74 14.37 -23.48
N SER A 473 2.19 14.80 -22.34
CA SER A 473 0.94 14.42 -21.66
C SER A 473 0.67 12.92 -21.44
N SER A 474 1.76 12.13 -21.45
CA SER A 474 1.96 10.80 -20.83
C SER A 474 2.05 9.60 -21.77
N THR A 475 2.40 9.81 -23.04
CA THR A 475 2.96 8.74 -23.89
C THR A 475 4.30 8.23 -23.34
N GLY A 476 4.57 6.95 -23.53
CA GLY A 476 5.85 6.33 -23.21
C GLY A 476 5.81 5.58 -21.88
N HIS A 477 6.99 5.32 -21.32
CA HIS A 477 7.09 4.54 -20.10
C HIS A 477 6.78 5.37 -18.86
N ASN A 478 5.94 4.82 -18.00
CA ASN A 478 5.62 5.41 -16.72
C ASN A 478 5.77 4.33 -15.63
N THR A 479 6.14 4.73 -14.42
CA THR A 479 6.24 3.80 -13.30
C THR A 479 5.81 4.49 -12.03
N PHE A 480 4.74 3.96 -11.45
CA PHE A 480 4.26 4.30 -10.12
C PHE A 480 4.47 3.11 -9.19
N THR A 481 4.76 3.38 -7.92
CA THR A 481 4.87 2.33 -6.92
C THR A 481 4.37 2.79 -5.57
N ARG A 482 3.67 1.90 -4.88
CA ARG A 482 3.19 2.14 -3.52
C ARG A 482 3.38 0.90 -2.66
N THR A 483 3.94 1.10 -1.47
CA THR A 483 4.07 0.09 -0.43
C THR A 483 3.25 0.48 0.79
N ARG A 484 2.64 -0.52 1.43
CA ARG A 484 1.75 -0.36 2.57
C ARG A 484 2.44 -0.73 3.87
N ILE A 485 1.98 -0.14 4.97
CA ILE A 485 2.38 -0.55 6.32
C ILE A 485 1.18 -0.59 7.26
N LEU A 486 0.73 0.53 7.81
CA LEU A 486 -0.43 0.52 8.68
C LEU A 486 -1.71 0.17 7.92
N ASP A 487 -1.77 0.53 6.65
CA ASP A 487 -2.85 0.21 5.73
C ASP A 487 -2.60 -1.08 4.92
N ALA A 488 -1.77 -1.99 5.44
CA ALA A 488 -1.62 -3.33 4.89
C ALA A 488 -2.94 -4.11 4.98
N ILE A 489 -3.26 -4.93 3.97
CA ILE A 489 -4.54 -5.66 3.86
C ILE A 489 -4.37 -7.12 4.28
N PRO A 490 -4.82 -7.54 5.48
CA PRO A 490 -4.77 -8.93 5.90
C PRO A 490 -5.90 -9.72 5.25
N PHE A 491 -5.60 -10.95 4.82
CA PHE A 491 -6.58 -11.89 4.26
C PHE A 491 -6.40 -13.28 4.87
N ARG A 492 -7.47 -14.08 4.92
CA ARG A 492 -7.49 -15.41 5.59
C ARG A 492 -7.59 -16.58 4.62
N LYS A 493 -8.21 -16.37 3.47
CA LYS A 493 -8.51 -17.39 2.45
C LYS A 493 -8.03 -16.98 1.08
N GLN A 494 -8.26 -15.74 0.67
CA GLN A 494 -7.87 -15.25 -0.64
C GLN A 494 -7.77 -13.73 -0.69
N PHE A 495 -7.00 -13.23 -1.64
CA PHE A 495 -6.87 -11.82 -1.95
C PHE A 495 -6.82 -11.64 -3.47
N SER A 496 -7.51 -10.64 -3.99
CA SER A 496 -7.45 -10.24 -5.38
C SER A 496 -7.32 -8.73 -5.48
N TYR A 497 -6.58 -8.25 -6.46
CA TYR A 497 -6.40 -6.81 -6.70
C TYR A 497 -6.55 -6.52 -8.18
N ASP A 498 -7.52 -5.68 -8.51
CA ASP A 498 -7.87 -5.27 -9.86
C ASP A 498 -7.60 -3.77 -10.03
N MET A 499 -7.33 -3.36 -11.27
CA MET A 499 -7.28 -1.96 -11.69
C MET A 499 -8.19 -1.80 -12.90
N GLU A 500 -9.09 -0.82 -12.88
CA GLU A 500 -9.84 -0.50 -14.10
C GLU A 500 -8.89 0.06 -15.16
N MET A 501 -9.13 -0.35 -16.39
CA MET A 501 -8.50 0.25 -17.56
C MET A 501 -9.43 1.33 -18.10
N LEU A 502 -9.28 2.54 -17.53
CA LEU A 502 -9.92 3.77 -17.98
C LEU A 502 -8.92 4.91 -18.19
N SER A 503 -9.08 5.65 -19.29
CA SER A 503 -8.19 6.70 -19.77
C SER A 503 -8.94 7.88 -20.39
N TRP A 504 -8.24 8.99 -20.68
CA TRP A 504 -8.84 10.17 -21.35
C TRP A 504 -9.25 9.91 -22.81
N ASP A 505 -8.47 9.10 -23.52
CA ASP A 505 -8.77 8.59 -24.86
C ASP A 505 -8.65 7.07 -24.85
N SER A 506 -9.47 6.37 -25.64
CA SER A 506 -9.34 4.92 -25.74
C SER A 506 -8.08 4.49 -26.48
N GLY A 507 -7.42 3.43 -26.03
CA GLY A 507 -6.22 2.92 -26.68
C GLY A 507 -5.67 1.66 -26.03
N TYR A 508 -4.35 1.54 -26.02
CA TYR A 508 -3.66 0.38 -25.49
C TYR A 508 -2.49 0.79 -24.61
N VAL A 509 -2.22 -0.04 -23.62
CA VAL A 509 -1.03 0.07 -22.76
C VAL A 509 -0.36 -1.30 -22.66
N ASP A 510 0.97 -1.33 -22.66
CA ASP A 510 1.68 -2.50 -22.15
C ASP A 510 1.89 -2.29 -20.65
N ILE A 511 1.60 -3.30 -19.85
CA ILE A 511 1.45 -3.16 -18.41
C ILE A 511 2.21 -4.27 -17.68
N ALA A 512 2.89 -3.90 -16.61
CA ALA A 512 3.49 -4.83 -15.68
C ALA A 512 3.18 -4.42 -14.24
N ALA A 513 2.51 -5.31 -13.51
CA ALA A 513 2.22 -5.14 -12.10
C ALA A 513 3.04 -6.13 -11.28
N THR A 514 3.91 -5.60 -10.43
CA THR A 514 4.63 -6.38 -9.42
C THR A 514 3.99 -6.20 -8.07
N THR A 515 3.44 -7.27 -7.52
CA THR A 515 2.75 -7.27 -6.23
C THR A 515 3.66 -7.80 -5.13
N TYR A 516 3.62 -7.18 -3.94
CA TYR A 516 4.34 -7.61 -2.74
C TYR A 516 3.38 -8.05 -1.64
N TRP A 517 3.61 -9.21 -1.04
CA TRP A 517 2.80 -9.68 0.08
C TRP A 517 3.58 -10.63 0.99
N TYR A 518 3.03 -10.90 2.16
CA TYR A 518 3.47 -12.01 2.99
C TYR A 518 2.37 -13.06 3.08
N ALA A 519 2.72 -14.34 3.08
CA ALA A 519 1.75 -15.42 3.22
C ALA A 519 2.26 -16.55 4.11
N LYS A 520 1.33 -17.29 4.72
CA LYS A 520 1.66 -18.48 5.51
C LYS A 520 2.41 -19.50 4.63
N PRO A 521 3.45 -20.16 5.17
CA PRO A 521 4.23 -21.18 4.48
C PRO A 521 3.42 -22.20 3.71
#